data_AF-L9VR57-F1
#
_entry.id   AF-L9VR57-F1
#
_cell.length_a   1.000
_cell.length_b   1.000
_cell.length_c   1.000
_cell.angle_alpha   90.00
_cell.angle_beta   90.00
_cell.angle_gamma   90.00
#
_symmetry.space_group_name_H-M   'P 1'
#
loop_
_entity.id
_entity.type
_entity.pdbx_description
1 polymer ?
#
loop_
_entity_poly.entity_id
_entity_poly.type
_entity_poly.pdbx_seq_one_letter_code
_entity_poly.pdbx_strand_id
1 'polypeptide(L)'
;MNRQHAVFVAGALALFTAVIHLVFGVLDLYNWLVNGDSLSILPFAFVALSLIVFLLIYTYSKGLLREAQAYAAGAAVMFLPIVGYADWHAAGITEPALGLDDAGLGHEHSHNGDGHDHSHDDDHDHNGDDHDHNGDDHGHSHDDEGGVIEVTIDHLRDDMIGLSTKVAEFVALALFTALAITER
;
A
#
# COMPACT_ATOMS: atom_id res chain seq x y z
N MET A 1 -22.61 -19.36 12.56
CA MET A 1 -22.39 -19.64 11.13
C MET A 1 -21.88 -21.07 11.00
N ASN A 2 -22.38 -21.89 10.07
CA ASN A 2 -21.82 -23.23 9.87
C ASN A 2 -20.44 -23.12 9.19
N ARG A 3 -19.60 -24.15 9.33
CA ARG A 3 -18.22 -24.15 8.82
C ARG A 3 -18.15 -23.90 7.31
N GLN A 4 -19.04 -24.52 6.54
CA GLN A 4 -19.06 -24.38 5.08
C GLN A 4 -19.35 -22.94 4.63
N HIS A 5 -20.25 -22.24 5.32
CA HIS A 5 -20.51 -20.82 5.06
C HIS A 5 -19.28 -19.96 5.40
N ALA A 6 -18.58 -20.25 6.50
CA ALA A 6 -17.35 -19.52 6.86
C ALA A 6 -16.27 -19.66 5.79
N VAL A 7 -16.02 -20.88 5.30
CA VAL A 7 -15.06 -21.16 4.22
C VAL A 7 -15.47 -20.44 2.93
N PHE A 8 -16.76 -20.49 2.57
CA PHE A 8 -17.26 -19.82 1.38
C PHE A 8 -17.08 -18.30 1.45
N VAL A 9 -17.45 -17.68 2.58
CA VAL A 9 -17.32 -16.23 2.78
C VAL A 9 -15.84 -15.81 2.77
N ALA A 10 -14.97 -16.53 3.49
CA ALA A 10 -13.54 -16.23 3.50
C ALA A 10 -12.92 -16.34 2.10
N GLY A 11 -13.26 -17.40 1.36
CA GLY A 11 -12.81 -17.60 -0.02
C GLY A 11 -13.33 -16.54 -0.98
N ALA A 12 -14.60 -16.13 -0.85
CA ALA A 12 -15.19 -15.09 -1.69
C ALA A 12 -14.54 -13.72 -1.44
N LEU A 13 -14.27 -13.37 -0.17
CA LEU A 13 -13.57 -12.13 0.19
C LEU A 13 -12.13 -12.12 -0.33
N ALA A 14 -11.39 -13.22 -0.16
CA ALA A 14 -10.04 -13.34 -0.69
C ALA A 14 -10.00 -13.27 -2.23
N LEU A 15 -10.99 -13.87 -2.91
CA LEU A 15 -11.10 -13.77 -4.36
C LEU A 15 -11.41 -12.34 -4.80
N PHE A 16 -12.32 -11.65 -4.11
CA PHE A 16 -12.62 -10.24 -4.37
C PHE A 16 -11.36 -9.38 -4.26
N THR A 17 -10.61 -9.50 -3.17
CA THR A 17 -9.37 -8.72 -2.98
C THR A 17 -8.34 -9.07 -4.04
N ALA A 18 -8.15 -10.35 -4.38
CA ALA A 18 -7.22 -10.77 -5.44
C ALA A 18 -7.58 -10.22 -6.82
N VAL A 19 -8.87 -10.11 -7.17
CA VAL A 19 -9.29 -9.51 -8.44
C VAL A 19 -8.94 -8.02 -8.48
N ILE A 20 -9.20 -7.30 -7.40
CA ILE A 20 -8.88 -5.86 -7.31
C ILE A 20 -7.37 -5.65 -7.44
N HIS A 21 -6.54 -6.34 -6.64
CA HIS A 21 -5.07 -6.22 -6.74
C HIS A 21 -4.55 -6.59 -8.13
N LEU A 22 -5.11 -7.63 -8.76
CA LEU A 22 -4.69 -8.01 -10.11
C LEU A 22 -4.97 -6.92 -11.13
N VAL A 23 -6.16 -6.31 -11.07
CA VAL A 23 -6.56 -5.23 -11.99
C VAL A 23 -5.64 -4.03 -11.82
N PHE A 24 -5.47 -3.51 -10.60
CA PHE A 24 -4.62 -2.35 -10.36
C PHE A 24 -3.15 -2.65 -10.64
N GLY A 25 -2.64 -3.79 -10.18
CA GLY A 25 -1.26 -4.20 -10.46
C GLY A 25 -0.96 -4.32 -11.96
N VAL A 26 -1.88 -4.85 -12.76
CA VAL A 26 -1.69 -4.93 -14.23
C VAL A 26 -1.78 -3.55 -14.89
N LEU A 27 -2.71 -2.70 -14.46
CA LEU A 27 -2.85 -1.34 -15.02
C LEU A 27 -1.61 -0.50 -14.75
N ASP A 28 -1.07 -0.55 -13.53
CA ASP A 28 0.13 0.19 -13.15
C ASP A 28 1.38 -0.35 -13.87
N LEU A 29 1.52 -1.67 -13.98
CA LEU A 29 2.58 -2.29 -14.79
C LEU A 29 2.49 -1.89 -16.26
N TYR A 30 1.28 -1.80 -16.81
CA TYR A 30 1.06 -1.36 -18.18
C TYR A 30 1.45 0.11 -18.36
N ASN A 31 1.05 0.99 -17.45
CA ASN A 31 1.42 2.40 -17.47
C ASN A 31 2.94 2.57 -17.37
N TRP A 32 3.59 1.87 -16.44
CA TRP A 32 5.05 1.82 -16.34
C TRP A 32 5.69 1.40 -17.66
N LEU A 33 5.23 0.29 -18.26
CA LEU A 33 5.80 -0.27 -19.48
C LEU A 33 5.62 0.65 -20.70
N VAL A 34 4.49 1.36 -20.80
CA VAL A 34 4.12 2.13 -21.99
C VAL A 34 4.52 3.60 -21.89
N ASN A 35 4.34 4.21 -20.71
CA ASN A 35 4.58 5.64 -20.50
C ASN A 35 5.98 5.92 -19.93
N GLY A 36 6.68 4.90 -19.44
CA GLY A 36 8.03 5.05 -18.88
C GLY A 36 8.04 5.70 -17.50
N ASP A 37 6.97 5.53 -16.73
CA ASP A 37 6.91 5.98 -15.34
C ASP A 37 8.03 5.33 -14.50
N SER A 38 8.28 5.87 -13.32
CA SER A 38 9.26 5.29 -12.38
C SER A 38 8.88 3.86 -11.99
N LEU A 39 9.87 2.97 -11.93
CA LEU A 39 9.67 1.56 -11.58
C LEU A 39 9.29 1.43 -10.09
N SER A 40 8.02 1.14 -9.81
CA SER A 40 7.52 0.82 -8.47
C SER A 40 7.46 -0.69 -8.25
N ILE A 41 7.79 -1.16 -7.05
CA ILE A 41 7.68 -2.58 -6.68
C ILE A 41 6.24 -3.01 -6.37
N LEU A 42 5.38 -2.06 -6.00
CA LEU A 42 4.02 -2.33 -5.52
C LEU A 42 3.13 -3.05 -6.56
N PRO A 43 3.12 -2.66 -7.86
CA PRO A 43 2.32 -3.34 -8.87
C PRO A 43 2.71 -4.82 -9.04
N PHE A 44 4.00 -5.14 -8.93
CA PHE A 44 4.47 -6.53 -8.99
C PHE A 44 4.00 -7.34 -7.78
N ALA A 45 4.05 -6.75 -6.57
CA ALA A 45 3.56 -7.40 -5.36
C ALA A 45 2.05 -7.69 -5.45
N PHE A 46 1.26 -6.75 -5.99
CA PHE A 46 -0.18 -6.91 -6.18
C PHE A 46 -0.50 -8.05 -7.14
N VAL A 47 0.18 -8.12 -8.29
CA VAL A 47 0.01 -9.23 -9.24
C VAL A 47 0.42 -10.56 -8.60
N ALA A 48 1.59 -10.62 -7.96
CA ALA A 48 2.09 -11.85 -7.34
C ALA A 48 1.15 -12.38 -6.25
N LEU A 49 0.70 -11.53 -5.32
CA LEU A 49 -0.24 -11.90 -4.27
C LEU A 49 -1.57 -12.40 -4.84
N SER A 50 -2.08 -11.74 -5.88
CA SER A 50 -3.30 -12.15 -6.56
C SER A 50 -3.18 -13.55 -7.14
N LEU A 51 -2.08 -13.82 -7.86
CA LEU A 51 -1.81 -15.15 -8.43
C LEU A 51 -1.67 -16.23 -7.34
N ILE A 52 -1.07 -15.90 -6.20
CA ILE A 52 -0.99 -16.81 -5.04
C ILE A 52 -2.40 -17.15 -4.52
N VAL A 53 -3.31 -16.17 -4.41
CA VAL A 53 -4.69 -16.43 -3.99
C VAL A 53 -5.41 -17.34 -4.99
N PHE A 54 -5.32 -17.06 -6.30
CA PHE A 54 -5.91 -17.92 -7.32
C PHE A 54 -5.37 -19.36 -7.24
N LEU A 55 -4.05 -19.51 -7.05
CA LEU A 55 -3.42 -20.81 -6.89
C LEU A 55 -3.87 -21.52 -5.61
N LEU A 56 -4.02 -20.79 -4.50
CA LEU A 56 -4.49 -21.34 -3.23
C LEU A 56 -5.93 -21.85 -3.35
N ILE A 57 -6.83 -21.08 -3.97
CA ILE A 57 -8.21 -21.48 -4.24
C ILE A 57 -8.23 -22.71 -5.16
N TYR A 58 -7.43 -22.70 -6.23
CA TYR A 58 -7.33 -23.83 -7.15
C TYR A 58 -6.87 -25.11 -6.45
N THR A 59 -5.76 -25.05 -5.71
CA THR A 59 -5.19 -26.21 -5.02
C THR A 59 -6.10 -26.74 -3.92
N TYR A 60 -6.78 -25.87 -3.17
CA TYR A 60 -7.81 -26.26 -2.22
C TYR A 60 -8.98 -26.96 -2.91
N SER A 61 -9.50 -26.41 -4.01
CA SER A 61 -10.62 -26.99 -4.76
C SER A 61 -10.33 -28.37 -5.34
N LYS A 62 -9.05 -28.67 -5.57
CA LYS A 62 -8.55 -29.96 -6.06
C LYS A 62 -8.22 -30.95 -4.94
N GLY A 63 -8.37 -30.56 -3.66
CA GLY A 63 -8.01 -31.40 -2.52
C GLY A 63 -6.50 -31.64 -2.40
N LEU A 64 -5.67 -30.79 -2.99
CA LEU A 64 -4.21 -30.92 -2.95
C LEU A 64 -3.62 -30.39 -1.63
N LEU A 65 -4.37 -29.53 -0.93
CA LEU A 65 -4.00 -29.00 0.37
C LEU A 65 -4.93 -29.56 1.45
N ARG A 66 -4.35 -29.83 2.62
CA ARG A 66 -5.14 -30.08 3.82
C ARG A 66 -5.84 -28.79 4.24
N GLU A 67 -7.04 -28.91 4.80
CA GLU A 67 -7.88 -27.77 5.19
C GLU A 67 -7.13 -26.81 6.13
N ALA A 68 -6.48 -27.33 7.18
CA ALA A 68 -5.67 -26.53 8.10
C ALA A 68 -4.53 -25.75 7.40
N GLN A 69 -3.89 -26.35 6.39
CA GLN A 69 -2.82 -25.69 5.63
C GLN A 69 -3.39 -24.59 4.73
N ALA A 70 -4.53 -24.85 4.07
CA ALA A 70 -5.19 -23.86 3.23
C ALA A 70 -5.66 -22.66 4.05
N TYR A 71 -6.21 -22.88 5.24
CA TYR A 71 -6.66 -21.80 6.12
C TYR A 71 -5.48 -20.98 6.67
N ALA A 72 -4.39 -21.63 7.09
CA ALA A 72 -3.19 -20.93 7.55
C ALA A 72 -2.54 -20.11 6.42
N ALA A 73 -2.44 -20.67 5.22
CA ALA A 73 -1.93 -19.96 4.04
C ALA A 73 -2.85 -18.80 3.65
N GLY A 74 -4.17 -18.99 3.67
CA GLY A 74 -5.15 -17.94 3.40
C GLY A 74 -5.00 -16.77 4.38
N ALA A 75 -4.86 -17.06 5.68
CA ALA A 75 -4.60 -16.03 6.69
C ALA A 75 -3.29 -15.29 6.40
N ALA A 76 -2.19 -16.00 6.13
CA ALA A 76 -0.90 -15.37 5.83
C ALA A 76 -0.97 -14.44 4.60
N VAL A 77 -1.62 -14.90 3.53
CA VAL A 77 -1.74 -14.12 2.28
C VAL A 77 -2.64 -12.90 2.46
N MET A 78 -3.68 -12.95 3.31
CA MET A 78 -4.51 -11.78 3.62
C MET A 78 -3.84 -10.80 4.59
N PHE A 79 -2.90 -11.26 5.43
CA PHE A 79 -2.17 -10.42 6.36
C PHE A 79 -1.14 -9.51 5.67
N LEU A 80 -0.43 -10.04 4.66
CA LEU A 80 0.62 -9.32 3.94
C LEU A 80 0.16 -7.98 3.33
N PRO A 81 -0.94 -7.89 2.55
CA PRO A 81 -1.37 -6.62 1.96
C PRO A 81 -1.88 -5.62 3.01
N ILE A 82 -2.31 -6.06 4.19
CA ILE A 82 -2.68 -5.15 5.30
C ILE A 82 -1.43 -4.47 5.85
N VAL A 83 -0.41 -5.26 6.18
CA VAL A 83 0.86 -4.72 6.70
C VAL A 83 1.57 -3.89 5.64
N GLY A 84 1.62 -4.37 4.39
CA GLY A 84 2.24 -3.64 3.29
C GLY A 84 1.57 -2.29 3.04
N TYR A 85 0.25 -2.21 3.14
CA TYR A 85 -0.46 -0.93 3.00
C TYR A 85 -0.17 0.03 4.16
N ALA A 86 -0.19 -0.45 5.39
CA ALA A 86 0.12 0.38 6.56
C ALA A 86 1.59 0.86 6.54
N ASP A 87 2.49 0.00 6.08
CA ASP A 87 3.90 0.37 5.93
C ASP A 87 4.06 1.44 4.85
N TRP A 88 3.52 1.19 3.66
CA TRP A 88 3.58 2.11 2.53
C TRP A 88 3.03 3.52 2.84
N HIS A 89 1.87 3.58 3.49
CA HIS A 89 1.18 4.86 3.69
C HIS A 89 1.62 5.62 4.93
N ALA A 90 2.34 4.98 5.86
CA ALA A 90 2.52 5.60 7.16
C ALA A 90 3.82 5.26 7.89
N ALA A 91 4.44 4.12 7.62
CA ALA A 91 5.63 3.72 8.37
C ALA A 91 6.92 3.85 7.55
N GLY A 92 6.88 3.61 6.24
CA GLY A 92 8.04 3.61 5.35
C GLY A 92 9.17 2.69 5.82
N ILE A 93 8.87 1.61 6.56
CA ILE A 93 9.90 0.78 7.21
C ILE A 93 10.41 -0.27 6.23
N THR A 94 9.58 -0.80 5.33
CA THR A 94 10.00 -1.90 4.45
C THR A 94 10.99 -1.47 3.38
N GLU A 95 10.94 -0.23 2.90
CA GLU A 95 11.87 0.32 1.90
C GLU A 95 13.34 0.27 2.36
N PRO A 96 13.71 0.88 3.51
CA PRO A 96 15.07 0.79 4.03
C PRO A 96 15.41 -0.61 4.56
N ALA A 97 14.44 -1.35 5.10
CA ALA A 97 14.68 -2.71 5.59
C ALA A 97 15.02 -3.71 4.48
N LEU A 98 14.48 -3.51 3.27
CA LEU A 98 14.72 -4.35 2.10
C LEU A 98 15.81 -3.79 1.18
N GLY A 99 16.38 -2.62 1.49
CA GLY A 99 17.40 -1.96 0.67
C GLY A 99 16.87 -1.55 -0.71
N LEU A 100 15.57 -1.21 -0.79
CA LEU A 100 14.94 -0.83 -2.06
C LEU A 100 15.42 0.54 -2.54
N ASP A 101 15.77 1.43 -1.62
CA ASP A 101 16.35 2.75 -1.92
C ASP A 101 17.68 2.61 -2.67
N ASP A 102 18.56 1.72 -2.21
CA ASP A 102 19.85 1.45 -2.84
C ASP A 102 19.72 0.82 -4.23
N ALA A 103 18.59 0.17 -4.51
CA ALA A 103 18.26 -0.45 -5.79
C ALA A 103 17.53 0.51 -6.75
N GLY A 104 17.24 1.75 -6.33
CA GLY A 104 16.42 2.68 -7.11
C GLY A 104 14.96 2.24 -7.26
N LEU A 105 14.48 1.40 -6.33
CA LEU A 105 13.11 0.88 -6.26
C LEU A 105 12.31 1.49 -5.10
N GLY A 106 12.94 2.37 -4.31
CA GLY A 106 12.29 3.12 -3.24
C GLY A 106 11.34 4.19 -3.76
N HIS A 107 10.39 4.59 -2.93
CA HIS A 107 9.47 5.66 -3.26
C HIS A 107 10.14 6.99 -2.98
N GLU A 108 10.42 7.76 -4.03
CA GLU A 108 10.83 9.14 -3.88
C GLU A 108 9.65 9.89 -3.23
N HIS A 109 9.78 10.19 -1.94
CA HIS A 109 8.95 11.20 -1.31
C HIS A 109 9.30 12.53 -1.98
N SER A 110 8.61 12.80 -3.09
CA SER A 110 8.55 14.10 -3.72
C SER A 110 7.95 15.05 -2.70
N HIS A 111 8.80 15.64 -1.86
CA HIS A 111 8.50 16.95 -1.33
C HIS A 111 8.22 17.81 -2.56
N ASN A 112 6.95 18.18 -2.75
CA ASN A 112 6.59 19.39 -3.47
C ASN A 112 7.23 20.56 -2.69
N GLY A 113 8.55 20.66 -2.77
CA GLY A 113 9.24 21.91 -2.56
C GLY A 113 8.83 22.75 -3.73
N ASP A 114 8.07 23.80 -3.44
CA ASP A 114 7.91 24.96 -4.29
C ASP A 114 9.30 25.38 -4.77
N GLY A 115 9.71 24.83 -5.91
CA GLY A 115 10.85 25.27 -6.68
C GLY A 115 10.48 26.59 -7.29
N HIS A 116 10.52 27.64 -6.48
CA HIS A 116 10.63 29.00 -6.95
C HIS A 116 11.92 29.07 -7.77
N ASP A 117 11.80 28.83 -9.08
CA ASP A 117 12.81 29.23 -10.06
C ASP A 117 12.89 30.75 -10.01
N HIS A 118 13.76 31.25 -9.13
CA HIS A 118 14.25 32.61 -9.22
C HIS A 118 15.18 32.68 -10.42
N SER A 119 14.66 33.17 -11.54
CA SER A 119 15.47 33.67 -12.64
C SER A 119 16.27 34.88 -12.15
N HIS A 120 17.50 34.65 -11.71
CA HIS A 120 18.47 35.73 -11.52
C HIS A 120 19.19 35.96 -12.84
N ASP A 121 18.63 36.87 -13.65
CA ASP A 121 19.44 37.66 -14.57
C ASP A 121 20.21 38.68 -13.70
N ASP A 122 21.43 38.30 -13.30
CA ASP A 122 22.38 39.19 -12.65
C ASP A 122 22.94 40.20 -13.67
N ASP A 123 22.17 41.26 -13.94
CA ASP A 123 22.74 42.55 -14.29
C ASP A 123 22.97 43.33 -12.99
N HIS A 124 24.20 43.27 -12.48
CA HIS A 124 24.63 44.08 -11.35
C HIS A 124 24.81 45.54 -11.79
N ASP A 125 23.97 46.42 -11.25
CA ASP A 125 24.37 47.81 -11.01
C ASP A 125 23.93 48.24 -9.60
N HIS A 126 24.92 48.71 -8.83
CA HIS A 126 24.79 49.03 -7.42
C HIS A 126 24.16 50.40 -7.22
N ASN A 127 23.03 50.49 -6.50
CA ASN A 127 22.80 51.62 -5.61
C ASN A 127 21.68 51.37 -4.59
N GLY A 128 22.05 51.53 -3.31
CA GLY A 128 21.23 51.98 -2.18
C GLY A 128 19.81 51.43 -2.01
N ASP A 129 19.57 50.68 -0.94
CA ASP A 129 18.96 51.24 0.28
C ASP A 129 18.64 50.13 1.29
N ASP A 130 18.89 50.44 2.56
CA ASP A 130 18.63 49.59 3.71
C ASP A 130 17.12 49.34 3.89
N HIS A 131 16.70 48.08 3.75
CA HIS A 131 15.35 47.65 4.15
C HIS A 131 15.43 46.43 5.08
N ASP A 132 15.29 46.72 6.38
CA ASP A 132 14.88 45.78 7.42
C ASP A 132 13.48 45.23 7.10
N HIS A 133 13.39 43.98 6.65
CA HIS A 133 12.14 43.23 6.66
C HIS A 133 12.11 42.32 7.89
N ASN A 134 11.51 42.89 8.92
CA ASN A 134 11.16 42.26 10.17
C ASN A 134 9.88 41.44 9.97
N GLY A 135 10.00 40.11 10.09
CA GLY A 135 8.92 39.24 10.56
C GLY A 135 7.84 38.84 9.55
N ASP A 136 8.15 37.86 8.70
CA ASP A 136 7.14 36.92 8.20
C ASP A 136 7.47 35.53 8.78
N ASP A 137 7.07 35.33 10.04
CA ASP A 137 6.94 34.01 10.66
C ASP A 137 5.82 33.25 9.96
N HIS A 138 6.12 32.63 8.82
CA HIS A 138 5.31 31.57 8.24
C HIS A 138 5.54 30.28 9.04
N GLY A 139 4.99 30.28 10.25
CA GLY A 139 4.86 29.09 11.08
C GLY A 139 3.86 28.12 10.45
N HIS A 140 4.33 27.30 9.52
CA HIS A 140 3.62 26.08 9.13
C HIS A 140 3.85 25.04 10.23
N SER A 141 3.08 25.14 11.31
CA SER A 141 2.91 24.05 12.27
C SER A 141 2.08 22.96 11.57
N HIS A 142 2.76 22.10 10.82
CA HIS A 142 2.22 20.79 10.52
C HIS A 142 2.29 19.98 11.81
N ASP A 143 1.24 20.10 12.63
CA ASP A 143 0.94 19.16 13.70
C ASP A 143 0.54 17.82 13.07
N ASP A 144 1.47 17.18 12.34
CA ASP A 144 1.38 15.79 11.91
C ASP A 144 1.76 14.88 13.11
N GLU A 145 1.21 15.18 14.29
CA GLU A 145 1.25 14.27 15.46
C GLU A 145 0.19 13.16 15.34
N GLY A 146 -0.48 13.05 14.19
CA GLY A 146 -1.29 11.88 13.86
C GLY A 146 -0.37 10.68 13.66
N GLY A 147 -0.24 9.83 14.68
CA GLY A 147 0.58 8.62 14.58
C GLY A 147 0.20 7.77 13.36
N VAL A 148 1.10 6.89 12.90
CA VAL A 148 1.00 6.01 11.71
C VAL A 148 -0.43 5.52 11.36
N ILE A 149 -1.20 5.16 12.38
CA ILE A 149 -2.59 4.69 12.23
C ILE A 149 -3.53 5.78 11.69
N GLU A 150 -3.40 7.03 12.13
CA GLU A 150 -4.26 8.15 11.73
C GLU A 150 -4.05 8.52 10.26
N VAL A 151 -2.79 8.67 9.82
CA VAL A 151 -2.43 8.92 8.41
C VAL A 151 -2.94 7.79 7.51
N THR A 152 -2.83 6.54 7.94
CA THR A 152 -3.36 5.39 7.18
C THR A 152 -4.88 5.44 7.06
N ILE A 153 -5.59 5.86 8.13
CA ILE A 153 -7.05 5.95 8.13
C ILE A 153 -7.55 7.05 7.19
N ASP A 154 -6.87 8.20 7.15
CA ASP A 154 -7.28 9.30 6.28
C ASP A 154 -7.10 8.94 4.79
N HIS A 155 -5.99 8.29 4.41
CA HIS A 155 -5.82 7.76 3.06
C HIS A 155 -6.91 6.74 2.67
N LEU A 156 -7.29 5.85 3.60
CA LEU A 156 -8.37 4.90 3.35
C LEU A 156 -9.73 5.58 3.20
N ARG A 157 -9.97 6.71 3.88
CA ARG A 157 -11.23 7.45 3.73
C ARG A 157 -11.35 8.07 2.36
N ASP A 158 -10.25 8.54 1.80
CA ASP A 158 -10.21 9.18 0.49
C ASP A 158 -10.23 8.14 -0.66
N ASP A 159 -9.74 6.92 -0.41
CA ASP A 159 -9.83 5.80 -1.35
C ASP A 159 -10.87 4.74 -0.93
N MET A 160 -12.11 4.91 -1.39
CA MET A 160 -13.20 3.95 -1.14
C MET A 160 -12.89 2.53 -1.64
N ILE A 161 -12.11 2.38 -2.72
CA ILE A 161 -11.75 1.05 -3.24
C ILE A 161 -10.71 0.41 -2.32
N GLY A 162 -9.69 1.17 -1.92
CA GLY A 162 -8.70 0.77 -0.92
C GLY A 162 -9.38 0.33 0.38
N LEU A 163 -10.27 1.15 0.93
CA LEU A 163 -11.04 0.82 2.14
C LEU A 163 -11.84 -0.47 2.01
N SER A 164 -12.60 -0.63 0.92
CA SER A 164 -13.41 -1.83 0.71
C SER A 164 -12.54 -3.09 0.64
N THR A 165 -11.37 -2.98 0.02
CA THR A 165 -10.41 -4.08 -0.11
C THR A 165 -9.78 -4.41 1.24
N LYS A 166 -9.39 -3.42 2.06
CA LYS A 166 -8.85 -3.66 3.41
C LYS A 166 -9.85 -4.24 4.38
N VAL A 167 -11.11 -3.81 4.33
CA VAL A 167 -12.18 -4.46 5.12
C VAL A 167 -12.34 -5.92 4.70
N ALA A 168 -12.34 -6.21 3.39
CA ALA A 168 -12.45 -7.57 2.89
C ALA A 168 -11.24 -8.44 3.31
N GLU A 169 -10.02 -7.94 3.19
CA GLU A 169 -8.79 -8.61 3.66
C GLU A 169 -8.85 -8.93 5.16
N PHE A 170 -9.24 -7.95 6.00
CA PHE A 170 -9.28 -8.12 7.44
C PHE A 170 -10.33 -9.16 7.87
N VAL A 171 -11.52 -9.12 7.26
CA VAL A 171 -12.56 -10.11 7.54
C VAL A 171 -12.14 -11.50 7.05
N ALA A 172 -11.53 -11.61 5.86
CA ALA A 172 -11.01 -12.86 5.34
C ALA A 172 -9.91 -13.43 6.25
N LEU A 173 -8.97 -12.59 6.70
CA LEU A 173 -7.92 -12.93 7.66
C LEU A 173 -8.53 -13.51 8.94
N ALA A 174 -9.46 -12.80 9.57
CA ALA A 174 -10.09 -13.24 10.81
C ALA A 174 -10.80 -14.60 10.64
N LEU A 175 -11.52 -14.80 9.53
CA LEU A 175 -12.20 -16.06 9.25
C LEU A 175 -11.21 -17.21 8.99
N PHE A 176 -10.17 -17.00 8.19
CA PHE A 176 -9.16 -18.01 7.94
C PHE A 176 -8.39 -18.38 9.20
N THR A 177 -8.03 -17.41 10.04
CA THR A 177 -7.40 -17.66 11.34
C THR A 177 -8.31 -18.47 12.25
N ALA A 178 -9.59 -18.10 12.35
CA ALA A 178 -10.55 -18.85 13.16
C ALA A 178 -10.69 -20.31 12.66
N LEU A 179 -10.82 -20.50 11.35
CA LEU A 179 -10.90 -21.83 10.74
C LEU A 179 -9.63 -22.65 10.98
N ALA A 180 -8.44 -22.04 10.85
CA ALA A 180 -7.16 -22.70 11.10
C ALA A 180 -6.98 -23.14 12.56
N ILE A 181 -7.50 -22.37 13.51
CA ILE A 181 -7.46 -22.72 14.94
C ILE A 181 -8.42 -23.87 15.24
N THR A 182 -9.62 -23.87 14.65
CA THR A 182 -10.63 -24.90 14.90
C THR A 182 -10.36 -26.24 14.21
N GLU A 183 -9.48 -26.28 13.21
CA GLU A 183 -9.11 -27.50 12.48
C GLU A 183 -8.01 -28.32 13.17
N ARG A 184 -7.62 -27.95 14.39
CA ARG A 184 -6.66 -28.69 15.23
C ARG A 184 -7.33 -29.79 16.01
#